data_AF-A0A535GVX6-F1
#
_entry.id   AF-A0A535GVX6-F1
#
_cell.length_a   1.000
_cell.length_b   1.000
_cell.length_c   1.000
_cell.angle_alpha   90.00
_cell.angle_beta   90.00
_cell.angle_gamma   90.00
#
_symmetry.space_group_name_H-M   'P 1'
#
loop_
_entity.id
_entity.type
_entity.pdbx_description
1 polymer ?
#
loop_
_entity_poly.entity_id
_entity_poly.type
_entity_poly.pdbx_seq_one_letter_code
_entity_poly.pdbx_strand_id
1 'polypeptide(L)'
;ASAGRFIQEAGMHAVKLEGGGRVVEITRRLTEIGIPVMGHLGLTPQFVHQMGGFKVQGKTDAQAANILADAKALEKAGAFSLVLEGVPSKLAAEITHELRIPTIGIGAGPATDGQVLVFHDMLGLTTGKAPKFVKRYANLAEEITRAATAYAEDVRTGRFPGPEHEYTANGSTPAKDPTEARYGG
;
A
#
# COMPACT_ATOMS: atom_id res chain seq x y z
N ALA A 1 9.27 -20.60 -12.12
CA ALA A 1 9.84 -20.75 -10.76
C ALA A 1 9.29 -19.70 -9.80
N SER A 2 9.56 -18.39 -9.97
CA SER A 2 9.21 -17.36 -8.98
C SER A 2 7.73 -17.32 -8.57
N ALA A 3 6.79 -17.37 -9.53
CA ALA A 3 5.37 -17.38 -9.22
C ALA A 3 4.96 -18.60 -8.37
N GLY A 4 5.47 -19.80 -8.71
CA GLY A 4 5.22 -21.01 -7.94
C GLY A 4 5.72 -20.90 -6.50
N ARG A 5 6.89 -20.29 -6.27
CA ARG A 5 7.44 -20.05 -4.93
C ARG A 5 6.55 -19.10 -4.11
N PHE A 6 6.00 -18.05 -4.72
CA PHE A 6 5.06 -17.18 -4.01
C PHE A 6 3.83 -17.92 -3.49
N ILE A 7 3.31 -18.86 -4.30
CA ILE A 7 2.15 -19.66 -3.90
C ILE A 7 2.52 -20.74 -2.87
N GLN A 8 3.55 -21.53 -3.15
CA GLN A 8 3.87 -22.73 -2.38
C GLN A 8 4.68 -22.46 -1.12
N GLU A 9 5.58 -21.48 -1.14
CA GLU A 9 6.53 -21.21 -0.04
C GLU A 9 6.10 -19.99 0.79
N ALA A 10 5.56 -18.95 0.15
CA ALA A 10 5.25 -17.67 0.81
C ALA A 10 3.77 -17.50 1.19
N GLY A 11 2.92 -18.50 0.95
CA GLY A 11 1.50 -18.49 1.35
C GLY A 11 0.65 -17.45 0.61
N MET A 12 1.07 -17.00 -0.57
CA MET A 12 0.26 -16.09 -1.39
C MET A 12 -0.80 -16.87 -2.17
N HIS A 13 -1.96 -16.25 -2.40
CA HIS A 13 -3.02 -16.84 -3.21
C HIS A 13 -2.96 -16.45 -4.69
N ALA A 14 -2.14 -15.45 -5.03
CA ALA A 14 -2.03 -14.90 -6.37
C ALA A 14 -0.70 -14.16 -6.56
N VAL A 15 -0.38 -13.83 -7.81
CA VAL A 15 0.73 -12.92 -8.15
C VAL A 15 0.21 -11.72 -8.95
N LYS A 16 0.89 -10.57 -8.81
CA LYS A 16 0.61 -9.37 -9.60
C LYS A 16 1.74 -9.13 -10.60
N LEU A 17 1.41 -8.95 -11.88
CA LEU A 17 2.39 -8.71 -12.94
C LEU A 17 2.14 -7.36 -13.62
N GLU A 18 3.21 -6.64 -13.90
CA GLU A 18 3.15 -5.29 -14.50
C GLU A 18 3.40 -5.34 -15.99
N GLY A 19 2.52 -4.69 -16.76
CA GLY A 19 2.65 -4.48 -18.20
C GLY A 19 1.63 -5.25 -19.04
N GLY A 20 1.53 -4.85 -20.31
CA GLY A 20 0.79 -5.55 -21.35
C GLY A 20 1.71 -6.37 -22.26
N GLY A 21 1.35 -6.51 -23.54
CA GLY A 21 2.18 -7.17 -24.55
C GLY A 21 2.72 -8.54 -24.12
N ARG A 22 4.04 -8.66 -23.90
CA ARG A 22 4.69 -9.93 -23.47
C ARG A 22 4.15 -10.48 -22.15
N VAL A 23 3.65 -9.62 -21.26
CA VAL A 23 3.08 -10.00 -19.96
C VAL A 23 1.75 -10.71 -20.12
N VAL A 24 1.01 -10.46 -21.21
CA VAL A 24 -0.21 -11.19 -21.55
C VAL A 24 0.08 -12.67 -21.75
N GLU A 25 1.14 -13.00 -22.49
CA GLU A 25 1.54 -14.39 -22.69
C GLU A 25 1.99 -15.04 -21.38
N ILE A 26 2.74 -14.33 -20.53
CA ILE A 26 3.14 -14.83 -19.21
C ILE A 26 1.91 -15.10 -18.34
N THR A 27 0.95 -14.16 -18.33
CA THR A 27 -0.32 -14.28 -17.60
C THR A 27 -1.04 -15.54 -18.02
N ARG A 28 -1.21 -15.77 -19.33
CA ARG A 28 -1.84 -16.97 -19.88
C ARG A 28 -1.17 -18.25 -19.41
N ARG A 29 0.16 -18.32 -19.46
CA ARG A 29 0.90 -19.52 -19.04
C ARG A 29 0.76 -19.79 -17.54
N LEU A 30 0.71 -18.76 -16.71
CA LEU A 30 0.55 -18.91 -15.27
C LEU A 30 -0.87 -19.35 -14.90
N THR A 31 -1.89 -18.76 -15.55
CA THR A 31 -3.28 -19.11 -15.29
C THR A 31 -3.62 -20.51 -15.79
N GLU A 32 -3.07 -20.94 -16.93
CA GLU A 32 -3.17 -22.32 -17.47
C GLU A 32 -2.64 -23.38 -16.50
N ILE A 33 -1.64 -23.05 -15.67
CA ILE A 33 -1.09 -23.97 -14.65
C ILE A 33 -1.67 -23.74 -13.26
N GLY A 34 -2.76 -22.97 -13.15
CA GLY A 34 -3.50 -22.77 -11.91
C GLY A 34 -2.94 -21.72 -10.96
N ILE A 35 -2.04 -20.83 -11.42
CA ILE A 35 -1.57 -19.68 -10.63
C ILE A 35 -2.43 -18.45 -10.96
N PRO A 36 -3.22 -17.93 -10.01
CA PRO A 36 -4.03 -16.73 -10.25
C PRO A 36 -3.15 -15.49 -10.46
N VAL A 37 -3.49 -14.70 -11.47
CA VAL A 37 -2.75 -13.48 -11.83
C VAL A 37 -3.65 -12.26 -11.77
N MET A 38 -3.20 -11.23 -11.07
CA MET A 38 -3.72 -9.88 -11.16
C MET A 38 -2.85 -9.08 -12.14
N GLY A 39 -3.45 -8.51 -13.18
CA GLY A 39 -2.75 -7.62 -14.10
C GLY A 39 -2.45 -6.26 -13.45
N HIS A 40 -1.48 -5.53 -13.98
CA HIS A 40 -1.21 -4.14 -13.60
C HIS A 40 -0.83 -3.32 -14.84
N LEU A 41 -1.65 -2.33 -15.18
CA LEU A 41 -1.46 -1.41 -16.30
C LEU A 41 -1.47 0.06 -15.86
N GLY A 42 -1.08 0.93 -16.79
CA GLY A 42 -0.88 2.36 -16.51
C GLY A 42 0.59 2.61 -16.16
N LEU A 43 0.82 3.41 -15.12
CA LEU A 43 2.14 3.63 -14.56
C LEU A 43 2.60 2.35 -13.85
N THR A 44 3.55 1.64 -14.44
CA THR A 44 4.12 0.40 -13.88
C THR A 44 5.51 0.69 -13.31
N PRO A 45 5.69 0.78 -11.98
CA PRO A 45 6.93 1.22 -11.35
C PRO A 45 8.18 0.41 -11.76
N GLN A 46 8.04 -0.87 -12.10
CA GLN A 46 9.18 -1.69 -12.58
C GLN A 46 9.79 -1.17 -13.89
N PHE A 47 9.02 -0.38 -14.66
CA PHE A 47 9.42 0.21 -15.92
C PHE A 47 9.70 1.72 -15.81
N VAL A 48 9.91 2.25 -14.59
CA VAL A 48 10.06 3.69 -14.33
C VAL A 48 11.15 4.36 -15.19
N HIS A 49 12.27 3.67 -15.46
CA HIS A 49 13.34 4.21 -16.30
C HIS A 49 12.94 4.31 -17.77
N GLN A 50 12.20 3.33 -18.29
CA GLN A 50 11.68 3.36 -19.66
C GLN A 50 10.60 4.43 -19.82
N MET A 51 9.82 4.69 -18.76
CA MET A 51 8.81 5.74 -18.72
C MET A 51 9.38 7.15 -18.46
N GLY A 52 10.67 7.25 -18.11
CA GLY A 52 11.32 8.50 -17.75
C GLY A 52 10.77 9.13 -16.47
N GLY A 53 10.44 8.30 -15.47
CA GLY A 53 9.95 8.71 -14.15
C GLY A 53 8.49 8.32 -13.88
N PHE A 54 8.00 8.67 -12.68
CA PHE A 54 6.62 8.46 -12.25
C PHE A 54 5.67 9.43 -12.95
N LYS A 55 5.31 9.12 -14.19
CA LYS A 55 4.44 9.95 -15.03
C LYS A 55 3.10 9.27 -15.26
N VAL A 56 2.03 10.06 -15.23
CA VAL A 56 0.69 9.62 -15.63
C VAL A 56 0.71 9.08 -17.06
N GLN A 57 0.12 7.90 -17.26
CA GLN A 57 0.03 7.19 -18.55
C GLN A 57 -1.36 7.36 -19.17
N GLY A 58 -1.52 7.07 -20.47
CA GLY A 58 -2.81 7.19 -21.15
C GLY A 58 -3.26 8.63 -21.40
N LYS A 59 -2.30 9.56 -21.56
CA LYS A 59 -2.61 10.98 -21.79
C LYS A 59 -3.01 11.28 -23.23
N THR A 60 -2.56 10.47 -24.17
CA THR A 60 -2.90 10.58 -25.59
C THR A 60 -3.85 9.46 -25.97
N ASP A 61 -4.68 9.69 -26.98
CA ASP A 61 -5.64 8.70 -27.46
C ASP A 61 -4.96 7.38 -27.84
N ALA A 62 -3.78 7.45 -28.48
CA ALA A 62 -2.99 6.26 -28.82
C ALA A 62 -2.55 5.47 -27.58
N GLN A 63 -2.09 6.15 -26.52
CA GLN A 63 -1.73 5.47 -25.27
C GLN A 63 -2.96 4.90 -24.57
N ALA A 64 -4.07 5.63 -24.55
CA ALA A 64 -5.33 5.19 -23.96
C ALA A 64 -5.86 3.93 -24.67
N ALA A 65 -5.88 3.92 -26.00
CA ALA A 65 -6.28 2.76 -26.80
C ALA A 65 -5.38 1.55 -26.54
N ASN A 66 -4.07 1.75 -26.44
CA ASN A 66 -3.13 0.67 -26.11
C ASN A 66 -3.40 0.08 -24.72
N ILE A 67 -3.61 0.92 -23.71
CA ILE A 67 -3.92 0.44 -22.34
C ILE A 67 -5.24 -0.33 -22.33
N LEU A 68 -6.27 0.15 -23.02
CA LEU A 68 -7.55 -0.57 -23.13
C LEU A 68 -7.39 -1.91 -23.85
N ALA A 69 -6.61 -1.95 -24.93
CA ALA A 69 -6.32 -3.19 -25.65
C ALA A 69 -5.56 -4.20 -24.79
N ASP A 70 -4.53 -3.74 -24.06
CA ASP A 70 -3.78 -4.58 -23.12
C ASP A 70 -4.67 -5.07 -21.96
N ALA A 71 -5.58 -4.24 -21.46
CA ALA A 71 -6.52 -4.61 -20.41
C ALA A 71 -7.42 -5.77 -20.84
N LYS A 72 -8.01 -5.67 -22.04
CA LYS A 72 -8.81 -6.76 -22.65
C LYS A 72 -7.98 -8.00 -22.92
N ALA A 73 -6.72 -7.83 -23.34
CA ALA A 73 -5.82 -8.94 -23.59
C ALA A 73 -5.44 -9.70 -22.30
N LEU A 74 -5.19 -8.99 -21.20
CA LEU A 74 -4.91 -9.58 -19.90
C LEU A 74 -6.13 -10.33 -19.34
N GLU A 75 -7.33 -9.76 -19.46
CA GLU A 75 -8.57 -10.46 -19.10
C GLU A 75 -8.72 -11.76 -19.91
N LYS A 76 -8.55 -11.70 -21.24
CA LYS A 76 -8.61 -12.88 -22.10
C LYS A 76 -7.54 -13.92 -21.77
N ALA A 77 -6.39 -13.51 -21.26
CA ALA A 77 -5.33 -14.39 -20.78
C ALA A 77 -5.64 -15.02 -19.41
N GLY A 78 -6.77 -14.70 -18.78
CA GLY A 78 -7.22 -15.28 -17.53
C GLY A 78 -6.80 -14.50 -16.28
N ALA A 79 -6.38 -13.23 -16.42
CA ALA A 79 -6.23 -12.37 -15.25
C ALA A 79 -7.56 -12.29 -14.50
N PHE A 80 -7.55 -12.43 -13.17
CA PHE A 80 -8.78 -12.41 -12.37
C PHE A 80 -9.18 -10.99 -11.92
N SER A 81 -8.25 -10.04 -12.00
CA SER A 81 -8.43 -8.63 -11.65
C SER A 81 -7.32 -7.79 -12.30
N LEU A 82 -7.51 -6.48 -12.38
CA LEU A 82 -6.59 -5.53 -13.00
C LEU A 82 -6.36 -4.30 -12.11
N VAL A 83 -5.11 -4.01 -11.76
CA VAL A 83 -4.71 -2.72 -11.20
C VAL A 83 -4.55 -1.70 -12.32
N LEU A 84 -5.11 -0.50 -12.12
CA LEU A 84 -4.90 0.68 -12.95
C LEU A 84 -4.21 1.75 -12.11
N GLU A 85 -2.95 2.04 -12.42
CA GLU A 85 -2.13 3.03 -11.70
C GLU A 85 -1.88 4.27 -12.54
N GLY A 86 -2.09 5.46 -11.97
CA GLY A 86 -1.69 6.72 -12.58
C GLY A 86 -2.22 6.94 -14.01
N VAL A 87 -3.52 6.71 -14.23
CA VAL A 87 -4.21 6.92 -15.51
C VAL A 87 -5.33 7.99 -15.36
N PRO A 88 -5.74 8.68 -16.44
CA PRO A 88 -6.90 9.57 -16.40
C PRO A 88 -8.18 8.85 -15.95
N SER A 89 -8.97 9.51 -15.10
CA SER A 89 -10.20 8.91 -14.54
C SER A 89 -11.21 8.47 -15.60
N LYS A 90 -11.26 9.15 -16.75
CA LYS A 90 -12.15 8.77 -17.87
C LYS A 90 -11.73 7.42 -18.49
N LEU A 91 -10.42 7.24 -18.70
CA LEU A 91 -9.88 5.98 -19.22
C LEU A 91 -10.10 4.84 -18.24
N ALA A 92 -9.90 5.07 -16.94
CA ALA A 92 -10.16 4.05 -15.92
C ALA A 92 -11.64 3.65 -15.86
N ALA A 93 -12.55 4.61 -15.98
CA ALA A 93 -13.99 4.35 -16.04
C ALA A 93 -14.36 3.52 -17.28
N GLU A 94 -13.80 3.86 -18.45
CA GLU A 94 -14.00 3.11 -19.69
C GLU A 94 -13.49 1.67 -19.56
N ILE A 95 -12.26 1.46 -19.09
CA ILE A 95 -11.70 0.12 -18.89
C ILE A 95 -12.56 -0.68 -17.91
N THR A 96 -12.99 -0.07 -16.80
CA THR A 96 -13.83 -0.75 -15.79
C THR A 96 -15.18 -1.15 -16.37
N HIS A 97 -15.77 -0.32 -17.24
CA HIS A 97 -17.02 -0.66 -17.91
C HIS A 97 -16.87 -1.81 -18.92
N GLU A 98 -15.74 -1.86 -19.62
CA GLU A 98 -15.50 -2.83 -20.69
C GLU A 98 -15.07 -4.21 -20.18
N LEU A 99 -14.44 -4.29 -19.01
CA LEU A 99 -13.99 -5.56 -18.42
C LEU A 99 -15.09 -6.21 -17.58
N ARG A 100 -15.03 -7.54 -17.49
CA ARG A 100 -15.85 -8.37 -16.60
C ARG A 100 -15.16 -8.66 -15.28
N ILE A 101 -13.82 -8.56 -15.24
CA ILE A 101 -13.02 -8.73 -14.03
C ILE A 101 -12.93 -7.42 -13.22
N PRO A 102 -12.82 -7.48 -11.89
CA PRO A 102 -12.73 -6.28 -11.07
C PRO A 102 -11.48 -5.44 -11.37
N THR A 103 -11.64 -4.12 -11.43
CA THR A 103 -10.54 -3.16 -11.53
C THR A 103 -10.22 -2.52 -10.18
N ILE A 104 -8.93 -2.35 -9.89
CA ILE A 104 -8.43 -1.73 -8.65
C ILE A 104 -7.64 -0.47 -8.99
N GLY A 105 -8.12 0.69 -8.56
CA GLY A 105 -7.50 1.98 -8.86
C GLY A 105 -6.46 2.42 -7.85
N ILE A 106 -5.38 3.03 -8.33
CA ILE A 106 -4.46 3.85 -7.53
C ILE A 106 -4.05 5.08 -8.35
N GLY A 107 -4.66 6.22 -8.02
CA GLY A 107 -4.54 7.41 -8.87
C GLY A 107 -5.22 7.25 -10.23
N ALA A 108 -6.28 6.44 -10.30
CA ALA A 108 -7.11 6.19 -11.48
C ALA A 108 -8.55 6.75 -11.37
N GLY A 109 -8.81 7.58 -10.35
CA GLY A 109 -10.14 8.09 -10.06
C GLY A 109 -11.06 7.07 -9.36
N PRO A 110 -12.31 7.46 -9.07
CA PRO A 110 -13.21 6.68 -8.21
C PRO A 110 -14.04 5.63 -8.96
N ALA A 111 -13.93 5.54 -10.28
CA ALA A 111 -14.81 4.70 -11.11
C ALA A 111 -14.34 3.25 -11.26
N THR A 112 -13.20 2.88 -10.67
CA THR A 112 -12.77 1.47 -10.57
C THR A 112 -13.53 0.75 -9.46
N ASP A 113 -13.66 -0.57 -9.54
CA ASP A 113 -14.45 -1.38 -8.59
C ASP A 113 -13.88 -1.38 -7.17
N GLY A 114 -12.56 -1.20 -7.05
CA GLY A 114 -11.87 -1.05 -5.78
C GLY A 114 -10.76 -0.01 -5.84
N GLN A 115 -10.13 0.22 -4.70
CA GLN A 115 -9.02 1.17 -4.55
C GLN A 115 -7.89 0.54 -3.75
N VAL A 116 -6.65 0.93 -4.06
CA VAL A 116 -5.46 0.57 -3.29
C VAL A 116 -4.60 1.79 -3.02
N LEU A 117 -4.00 1.85 -1.84
CA LEU A 117 -2.98 2.83 -1.47
C LEU A 117 -1.84 2.13 -0.74
N VAL A 118 -0.65 2.70 -0.83
CA VAL A 118 0.49 2.28 0.00
C VAL A 118 0.21 2.67 1.44
N PHE A 119 0.27 1.69 2.34
CA PHE A 119 0.00 1.85 3.78
C PHE A 119 0.78 3.01 4.41
N HIS A 120 2.09 3.10 4.14
CA HIS A 120 2.97 4.16 4.66
C HIS A 120 2.53 5.56 4.23
N ASP A 121 2.09 5.69 2.97
CA ASP A 121 1.64 6.97 2.44
C ASP A 121 0.28 7.36 3.02
N MET A 122 -0.63 6.39 3.13
CA MET A 122 -1.95 6.56 3.74
C MET A 122 -1.85 6.99 5.21
N LEU A 123 -0.92 6.42 5.98
CA LEU A 123 -0.72 6.74 7.39
C LEU A 123 0.26 7.89 7.66
N GLY A 124 0.84 8.49 6.61
CA GLY A 124 1.76 9.60 6.76
C GLY A 124 3.06 9.23 7.46
N LEU A 125 3.59 8.02 7.22
CA LEU A 125 4.92 7.60 7.67
C LEU A 125 6.03 8.13 6.75
N THR A 126 5.73 8.31 5.47
CA THR A 126 6.67 8.90 4.50
C THR A 126 6.76 10.42 4.70
N THR A 127 7.94 10.90 5.09
CA THR A 127 8.22 12.34 5.23
C THR A 127 8.40 13.00 3.86
N GLY A 128 7.84 14.20 3.66
CA GLY A 128 7.90 14.94 2.39
C GLY A 128 6.56 15.02 1.67
N LYS A 129 6.58 15.44 0.40
CA LYS A 129 5.37 15.63 -0.41
C LYS A 129 4.90 14.28 -0.96
N ALA A 130 3.72 13.83 -0.52
CA ALA A 130 3.09 12.63 -1.04
C ALA A 130 2.67 12.81 -2.51
N PRO A 131 2.56 11.72 -3.30
CA PRO A 131 1.97 11.77 -4.63
C PRO A 131 0.56 12.40 -4.60
N LYS A 132 0.18 13.10 -5.67
CA LYS A 132 -1.09 13.87 -5.73
C LYS A 132 -2.34 13.00 -5.44
N PHE A 133 -2.30 11.71 -5.77
CA PHE A 133 -3.42 10.80 -5.58
C PHE A 133 -3.53 10.24 -4.15
N VAL A 134 -2.55 10.50 -3.27
CA VAL A 134 -2.57 10.03 -1.89
C VAL A 134 -3.37 10.99 -1.03
N LYS A 135 -4.36 10.46 -0.32
CA LYS A 135 -4.94 11.09 0.86
C LYS A 135 -4.28 10.50 2.11
N ARG A 136 -3.67 11.37 2.93
CA ARG A 136 -3.23 10.99 4.28
C ARG A 136 -4.43 10.93 5.21
N TYR A 137 -4.57 9.82 5.92
CA TYR A 137 -5.57 9.61 6.96
C TYR A 137 -4.98 9.79 8.37
N ALA A 138 -3.65 9.76 8.50
CA ALA A 138 -2.91 10.07 9.71
C ALA A 138 -1.58 10.77 9.38
N ASN A 139 -0.92 11.33 10.38
CA ASN A 139 0.46 11.82 10.31
C ASN A 139 1.34 11.11 11.34
N LEU A 140 1.51 9.79 11.17
CA LEU A 140 2.23 9.00 12.16
C LEU A 140 3.70 9.39 12.29
N ALA A 141 4.33 9.94 11.25
CA ALA A 141 5.70 10.44 11.36
C ALA A 141 5.82 11.55 12.42
N GLU A 142 4.88 12.50 12.45
CA GLU A 142 4.86 13.59 13.43
C GLU A 142 4.55 13.07 14.84
N GLU A 143 3.58 12.16 14.96
CA GLU A 143 3.20 11.53 16.23
C GLU A 143 4.38 10.75 16.84
N ILE A 144 5.05 9.93 16.04
CA ILE A 144 6.24 9.17 16.46
C ILE A 144 7.36 10.13 16.87
N THR A 145 7.60 11.18 16.07
CA THR A 145 8.65 12.18 16.37
C THR A 145 8.38 12.88 17.69
N ARG A 146 7.13 13.31 17.93
CA ARG A 146 6.73 13.96 19.17
C ARG A 146 6.91 13.02 20.37
N ALA A 147 6.42 11.78 20.27
CA ALA A 147 6.53 10.79 21.34
C ALA A 147 7.98 10.46 21.68
N ALA A 148 8.82 10.22 20.67
CA ALA A 148 10.24 9.94 20.87
C ALA A 148 11.00 11.14 21.47
N THR A 149 10.66 12.37 21.07
CA THR A 149 11.27 13.58 21.62
C THR A 149 10.88 13.79 23.07
N ALA A 150 9.60 13.63 23.41
CA ALA A 150 9.10 13.75 24.78
C ALA A 150 9.76 12.72 25.70
N TYR A 151 9.79 11.45 25.28
CA TYR A 151 10.48 10.38 26.01
C TYR A 151 11.96 10.70 26.23
N ALA A 152 12.66 11.15 25.18
CA ALA A 152 14.08 11.48 25.30
C ALA A 152 14.32 12.65 26.26
N GLU A 153 13.42 13.63 26.31
CA GLU A 153 13.49 14.74 27.26
C GLU A 153 13.20 14.29 28.70
N ASP A 154 12.20 13.43 28.89
CA ASP A 154 11.88 12.89 30.22
C ASP A 154 13.06 12.08 30.79
N VAL A 155 13.76 11.30 29.95
CA VAL A 155 14.98 10.59 30.35
C VAL A 155 16.12 11.56 30.69
N ARG A 156 16.36 12.58 29.85
CA ARG A 156 17.44 13.56 30.08
C ARG A 156 17.24 14.39 31.34
N THR A 157 15.99 14.70 31.66
CA THR A 157 15.62 15.52 32.83
C THR A 157 15.34 14.70 34.09
N GLY A 158 15.41 13.36 34.00
CA GLY A 158 15.11 12.46 35.10
C GLY A 158 13.63 12.43 35.51
N ARG A 159 12.71 12.89 34.64
CA ARG A 159 11.26 12.71 34.84
C ARG A 159 10.81 11.28 34.56
N PHE A 160 11.53 10.57 33.70
CA PHE A 160 11.31 9.15 33.44
C PHE A 160 12.57 8.33 33.74
N PRO A 161 12.44 7.16 34.42
CA PRO A 161 11.22 6.66 35.05
C PRO A 161 10.78 7.53 36.24
N GLY A 162 9.46 7.70 36.39
CA GLY A 162 8.85 8.25 37.61
C GLY A 162 8.55 7.13 38.62
N PRO A 163 8.21 7.46 39.89
CA PRO A 163 7.93 6.47 40.93
C PRO A 163 6.90 5.41 40.55
N GLU A 164 5.89 5.77 39.75
CA GLU A 164 4.85 4.86 39.25
C GLU A 164 5.37 3.82 38.24
N HIS A 165 6.58 4.01 37.72
CA HIS A 165 7.27 3.11 36.79
C HIS A 165 8.37 2.27 37.47
N GLU A 166 8.59 2.45 38.78
CA GLU A 166 9.57 1.71 39.56
C GLU A 166 8.94 0.49 40.25
N TYR A 167 9.78 -0.48 40.62
CA TYR A 167 9.40 -1.61 41.45
C TYR A 167 10.19 -1.56 42.76
N THR A 168 9.51 -1.80 43.87
CA THR A 168 10.17 -2.00 45.18
C THR A 168 10.85 -3.37 45.23
N ALA A 169 11.72 -3.59 46.23
CA ALA A 169 12.45 -4.86 46.42
C ALA A 169 11.55 -6.11 46.52
N ASN A 170 10.26 -5.93 46.85
CA ASN A 170 9.27 -7.00 46.95
C ASN A 170 8.41 -7.14 45.67
N GLY A 171 8.71 -6.39 44.61
CA GLY A 171 7.98 -6.41 43.33
C GLY A 171 6.69 -5.58 43.29
N SER A 172 6.34 -4.87 44.36
CA SER A 172 5.18 -3.95 44.36
C SER A 172 5.55 -2.58 43.79
N THR A 173 4.63 -1.95 43.05
CA THR A 173 4.74 -0.56 42.60
C THR A 173 4.69 0.39 43.81
N PRO A 174 5.55 1.42 43.88
CA PRO A 174 5.46 2.48 44.90
C PRO A 174 4.07 3.14 44.89
N ALA A 175 3.57 3.52 46.08
CA ALA A 175 2.30 4.23 46.19
C ALA A 175 2.37 5.57 45.43
N LYS A 176 1.29 5.94 44.73
CA LYS A 176 1.23 7.14 43.88
C LYS A 176 1.32 8.46 44.65
N ASP A 177 1.22 8.42 45.98
CA ASP A 177 1.23 9.62 46.83
C ASP A 177 2.01 9.35 48.11
N PRO A 178 3.05 10.13 48.44
CA PRO A 178 3.69 10.09 49.76
C PRO A 178 2.73 10.46 50.90
N THR A 179 1.57 11.04 50.59
CA THR A 179 0.55 11.48 51.54
C THR A 179 -0.70 10.59 51.61
N GLU A 180 -0.77 9.50 50.84
CA GLU A 180 -1.67 8.39 51.16
C GLU A 180 -1.12 7.63 52.38
N ALA A 181 -1.08 8.32 53.52
CA ALA A 181 -1.07 7.69 54.82
C ALA A 181 -2.35 6.84 54.90
N ARG A 182 -2.18 5.52 54.74
CA ARG A 182 -3.19 4.55 55.13
C ARG A 182 -3.51 4.75 56.61
N TYR A 183 -4.56 5.51 56.88
CA TYR A 183 -5.25 5.42 58.16
C TYR A 183 -6.24 4.26 58.10
N GLY A 184 -5.85 3.14 58.72
CA GLY A 184 -6.74 2.20 59.39
C GLY A 184 -7.48 1.16 58.54
N GLY A 185 -7.37 -0.10 58.97
CA GLY A 185 -8.15 -1.26 58.49
C GLY A 185 -7.34 -2.53 58.48
#